data_AF-A0A3M1MZH3-F1
#
_entry.id   AF-A0A3M1MZH3-F1
#
_cell.length_a   1.000
_cell.length_b   1.000
_cell.length_c   1.000
_cell.angle_alpha   90.00
_cell.angle_beta   90.00
_cell.angle_gamma   90.00
#
_symmetry.space_group_name_H-M   'P 1'
#
loop_
_entity.id
_entity.type
_entity.pdbx_description
1 polymer ?
#
loop_
_entity_poly.entity_id
_entity_poly.type
_entity_poly.pdbx_seq_one_letter_code
_entity_poly.pdbx_strand_id
1 'polypeptide(L)'
;MRILRYTTPEDDTPRYGWVHEDKIGGLRGSPFDAFTREEAKTPLEAVRILPPTQPSKIICVGRNYVAHAQEHNAEVPKVPLIFLKPPSSVIASGETIYLPPQSQRVEHEAELAVVIGKRARWLTPENALEHVLGYTIANDVTARD
;
A
#
# COMPACT_ATOMS: atom_id res chain seq x y z
N MET A 1 -10.07 6.62 -9.95
CA MET A 1 -8.87 6.48 -10.82
C MET A 1 -7.90 5.52 -10.14
N ARG A 2 -7.25 4.62 -10.88
CA ARG A 2 -6.22 3.72 -10.34
C ARG A 2 -4.85 4.27 -10.69
N ILE A 3 -3.96 4.41 -9.71
CA ILE A 3 -2.59 4.90 -9.88
C ILE A 3 -1.64 3.74 -9.58
N LEU A 4 -0.57 3.63 -10.35
CA LEU A 4 0.51 2.68 -10.11
C LEU A 4 1.87 3.36 -10.24
N ARG A 5 2.90 2.73 -9.68
CA ARG A 5 4.30 3.03 -9.99
C ARG A 5 4.87 1.88 -10.80
N TYR A 6 5.63 2.18 -11.85
CA TYR A 6 6.12 1.16 -12.78
C TYR A 6 7.45 1.57 -13.43
N THR A 7 8.11 0.59 -14.06
CA THR A 7 9.20 0.80 -15.03
C THR A 7 8.86 0.12 -16.36
N THR A 8 9.50 0.56 -17.43
CA THR A 8 9.33 -0.02 -18.78
C THR A 8 10.55 -0.85 -19.15
N PRO A 9 10.43 -1.85 -20.04
CA PRO A 9 11.58 -2.64 -20.50
C PRO A 9 12.74 -1.79 -21.05
N GLU A 10 12.43 -0.65 -21.65
CA GLU A 10 13.41 0.26 -22.25
C GLU A 10 14.00 1.27 -21.26
N ASP A 11 13.38 1.46 -20.08
CA ASP A 11 13.77 2.48 -19.10
C ASP A 11 13.35 2.06 -17.68
N ASP A 12 14.35 1.74 -16.86
CA ASP A 12 14.18 1.29 -15.48
C ASP A 12 13.95 2.44 -14.48
N THR A 13 13.76 3.67 -14.97
CA THR A 13 13.43 4.82 -14.11
C THR A 13 12.00 4.72 -13.59
N PRO A 14 11.77 4.63 -12.25
CA PRO A 14 10.44 4.57 -11.68
C PRO A 14 9.60 5.80 -12.03
N ARG A 15 8.37 5.57 -12.49
CA ARG A 15 7.41 6.63 -12.80
C ARG A 15 6.01 6.27 -12.32
N TYR A 16 5.17 7.28 -12.16
CA TYR A 16 3.76 7.10 -11.87
C TYR A 16 2.94 7.05 -13.16
N GLY A 17 1.87 6.25 -13.14
CA GLY A 17 0.90 6.14 -14.21
C GLY A 17 -0.51 6.04 -13.67
N TRP A 18 -1.49 6.14 -14.57
CA TRP A 18 -2.88 5.84 -14.29
C TRP A 18 -3.36 4.70 -15.19
N VAL A 19 -4.18 3.81 -14.62
CA VAL A 19 -4.69 2.63 -15.33
C VAL A 19 -6.08 2.90 -15.89
N HIS A 20 -6.25 2.64 -17.19
CA HIS A 20 -7.53 2.60 -17.89
C HIS A 20 -7.64 1.24 -18.58
N GLU A 21 -8.64 0.45 -18.19
CA GLU A 21 -8.77 -0.95 -18.64
C GLU A 21 -7.47 -1.75 -18.41
N ASP A 22 -6.83 -2.21 -19.48
CA ASP A 22 -5.57 -2.96 -19.55
C ASP A 22 -4.38 -2.09 -19.97
N LYS A 23 -4.53 -0.76 -20.00
CA LYS A 23 -3.50 0.19 -20.42
C LYS A 23 -3.13 1.18 -19.32
N ILE A 24 -1.93 1.72 -19.45
CA ILE A 24 -1.35 2.75 -18.60
C ILE A 24 -1.12 4.00 -19.43
N GLY A 25 -1.53 5.14 -18.86
CA GLY A 25 -1.03 6.45 -19.28
C GLY A 25 -0.06 6.99 -18.24
N GLY A 26 1.00 7.68 -18.69
CA GLY A 26 1.96 8.32 -17.80
C GLY A 26 1.32 9.46 -16.99
N LEU A 27 1.84 9.68 -15.78
CA LEU A 27 1.58 10.90 -15.03
C LEU A 27 2.81 11.81 -15.10
N ARG A 28 2.62 13.04 -15.61
CA ARG A 28 3.63 14.11 -15.46
C ARG A 28 3.37 14.85 -14.16
N GLY A 29 4.31 14.77 -13.22
CA GLY A 29 4.16 15.28 -11.86
C GLY A 29 4.05 14.15 -10.85
N SER A 30 3.44 14.45 -9.70
CA SER A 30 3.32 13.50 -8.58
C SER A 30 1.84 13.30 -8.24
N PRO A 31 1.38 12.07 -7.95
CA PRO A 31 0.04 11.86 -7.43
C PRO A 31 -0.17 12.48 -6.04
N PHE A 32 0.91 12.86 -5.35
CA PHE A 32 0.87 13.56 -4.06
C PHE A 32 0.80 15.09 -4.21
N ASP A 33 0.94 15.61 -5.44
CA ASP A 33 0.92 17.03 -5.78
C ASP A 33 0.06 17.26 -7.04
N ALA A 34 0.39 18.28 -7.84
CA ALA A 34 -0.20 18.48 -9.15
C ALA A 34 0.36 17.48 -10.18
N PHE A 35 -0.51 16.97 -11.04
CA PHE A 35 -0.12 16.13 -12.17
C PHE A 35 -1.02 16.34 -13.39
N THR A 36 -0.51 15.95 -14.56
CA THR A 36 -1.31 15.80 -15.78
C THR A 36 -1.26 14.36 -16.28
N ARG A 37 -2.36 13.94 -16.93
CA ARG A 37 -2.51 12.59 -17.47
C ARG A 37 -2.13 12.58 -18.93
N GLU A 38 -1.20 11.71 -19.29
CA GLU A 38 -0.97 11.35 -20.69
C GLU A 38 -1.99 10.29 -21.14
N GLU A 39 -2.11 10.11 -22.45
CA GLU A 39 -2.97 9.08 -23.04
C GLU A 39 -2.57 7.67 -22.59
N ALA A 40 -3.56 6.82 -22.30
CA ALA A 40 -3.33 5.44 -21.90
C ALA A 40 -3.06 4.54 -23.12
N LYS A 41 -1.78 4.30 -23.39
CA LYS A 41 -1.32 3.54 -24.57
C LYS A 41 -0.40 2.37 -24.25
N THR A 42 0.24 2.36 -23.08
CA THR A 42 1.19 1.30 -22.70
C THR A 42 0.41 0.11 -22.13
N PRO A 43 0.52 -1.11 -22.68
CA PRO A 43 -0.14 -2.28 -22.08
C PRO A 43 0.35 -2.52 -20.65
N LEU A 44 -0.57 -2.81 -19.72
CA LEU A 44 -0.26 -3.05 -18.31
C LEU A 44 0.65 -4.27 -18.12
N GLU A 45 0.49 -5.29 -18.97
CA GLU A 45 1.33 -6.50 -18.96
C GLU A 45 2.76 -6.26 -19.45
N ALA A 46 3.01 -5.16 -20.17
CA ALA A 46 4.32 -4.84 -20.74
C ALA A 46 5.24 -4.09 -19.77
N VAL A 47 4.77 -3.79 -18.54
CA VAL A 47 5.55 -3.02 -17.56
C VAL A 47 5.87 -3.86 -16.32
N ARG A 48 6.95 -3.48 -15.63
CA ARG A 48 7.20 -3.99 -14.28
C ARG A 48 6.48 -3.10 -13.28
N ILE A 49 5.52 -3.67 -12.55
CA ILE A 49 4.84 -2.99 -11.45
C ILE A 49 5.79 -2.89 -10.26
N LEU A 50 5.84 -1.71 -9.65
CA LEU A 50 6.57 -1.43 -8.41
C LEU A 50 5.57 -1.31 -7.24
N PRO A 51 6.03 -1.25 -5.98
CA PRO A 51 5.13 -0.83 -4.90
C PRO A 51 4.40 0.46 -5.26
N PRO A 52 3.13 0.66 -4.89
CA PRO A 52 2.36 1.81 -5.35
C PRO A 52 2.91 3.14 -4.82
N THR A 53 3.63 3.15 -3.69
CA THR A 53 4.23 4.34 -3.08
C THR A 53 5.58 4.03 -2.43
N GLN A 54 6.31 5.06 -1.97
CA GLN A 54 7.54 4.93 -1.18
C GLN A 54 7.28 5.53 0.21
N PRO A 55 6.69 4.76 1.14
CA PRO A 55 6.31 5.30 2.43
C PRO A 55 7.54 5.62 3.28
N SER A 56 7.50 6.71 4.04
CA SER A 56 8.52 6.99 5.08
C SER A 56 8.34 6.14 6.34
N LYS A 57 7.13 5.61 6.55
CA LYS A 57 6.75 4.72 7.64
C LYS A 57 5.46 3.98 7.27
N ILE A 58 5.25 2.82 7.85
CA ILE A 58 4.01 2.03 7.72
C ILE A 58 3.46 1.87 9.13
N ILE A 59 2.23 2.35 9.35
CA ILE A 59 1.53 2.29 10.62
C ILE A 59 0.46 1.22 10.49
N CYS A 60 0.59 0.13 11.23
CA CYS A 60 -0.36 -0.97 11.24
C CYS A 60 -1.30 -0.87 12.42
N VAL A 61 -2.50 -1.46 12.29
CA VAL A 61 -3.51 -1.51 13.35
C VAL A 61 -3.86 -2.97 13.62
N GLY A 62 -3.52 -3.46 14.81
CA GLY A 62 -3.84 -4.82 15.22
C GLY A 62 -5.29 -4.97 15.67
N ARG A 63 -5.88 -6.14 15.39
CA ARG A 63 -7.21 -6.57 15.88
C ARG A 63 -8.36 -5.60 15.54
N ASN A 64 -8.37 -5.09 14.32
CA ASN A 64 -9.33 -4.07 13.88
C ASN A 64 -10.59 -4.63 13.18
N TYR A 65 -10.72 -5.96 13.07
CA TYR A 65 -11.94 -6.62 12.59
C TYR A 65 -12.65 -7.33 13.74
N VAL A 66 -13.93 -7.02 13.95
CA VAL A 66 -14.75 -7.55 15.04
C VAL A 66 -14.81 -9.08 15.03
N ALA A 67 -14.90 -9.69 13.85
CA ALA A 67 -14.90 -11.14 13.68
C ALA A 67 -13.56 -11.78 14.11
N HIS A 68 -12.44 -11.14 13.81
CA HIS A 68 -11.11 -11.63 14.18
C HIS A 68 -10.81 -11.46 15.69
N ALA A 69 -11.38 -10.43 16.33
CA ALA A 69 -11.32 -10.29 17.79
C ALA A 69 -12.09 -11.42 18.50
N GLN A 70 -13.24 -11.83 17.94
CA GLN A 70 -14.05 -12.95 18.45
C GLN A 70 -13.36 -14.31 18.29
N GLU A 71 -12.64 -14.55 17.18
CA GLU A 71 -11.86 -15.79 16.95
C GLU A 71 -10.79 -16.05 18.02
N HIS A 72 -10.28 -14.99 18.66
CA HIS A 72 -9.26 -15.06 19.70
C HIS A 72 -9.78 -14.88 21.13
N ASN A 73 -11.11 -14.91 21.37
CA ASN A 73 -11.73 -14.61 22.68
C ASN A 73 -11.22 -13.29 23.29
N ALA A 74 -10.90 -12.29 22.46
CA ALA A 74 -10.38 -11.01 22.89
C ALA A 74 -11.43 -9.91 22.70
N GLU A 75 -11.58 -9.02 23.68
CA GLU A 75 -12.39 -7.82 23.50
C GLU A 75 -11.73 -6.89 22.46
N VAL A 76 -12.55 -6.24 21.62
CA VAL A 76 -12.06 -5.19 20.72
C VAL A 76 -11.45 -4.08 21.57
N PRO A 77 -10.17 -3.73 21.39
CA PRO A 77 -9.52 -2.72 22.20
C PRO A 77 -10.24 -1.37 22.10
N LYS A 78 -10.46 -0.69 23.24
CA LYS A 78 -11.00 0.68 23.27
C LYS A 78 -10.06 1.72 22.65
N VAL A 79 -8.78 1.37 22.50
CA VAL A 79 -7.73 2.19 21.90
C VAL A 79 -7.04 1.36 20.82
N PRO A 80 -6.82 1.89 19.61
CA PRO A 80 -6.15 1.16 18.54
C PRO A 80 -4.77 0.63 18.97
N LEU A 81 -4.51 -0.65 18.72
CA LEU A 81 -3.18 -1.24 18.88
C LEU A 81 -2.33 -0.89 17.67
N ILE A 82 -1.39 0.01 17.84
CA ILE A 82 -0.56 0.54 16.76
C ILE A 82 0.86 -0.02 16.85
N PHE A 83 1.39 -0.46 15.71
CA PHE A 83 2.80 -0.83 15.54
C PHE A 83 3.34 -0.33 14.20
N LEU A 84 4.66 -0.48 14.00
CA LEU A 84 5.34 -0.03 12.79
C LEU A 84 5.95 -1.19 12.02
N LYS A 85 5.83 -1.13 10.70
CA LYS A 85 6.72 -1.87 9.80
C LYS A 85 7.70 -0.90 9.12
N PRO A 86 8.97 -1.29 8.94
CA PRO A 86 9.93 -0.46 8.26
C PRO A 86 9.61 -0.40 6.75
N PRO A 87 9.86 0.73 6.06
CA PRO A 87 9.70 0.84 4.61
C PRO A 87 10.48 -0.21 3.80
N SER A 88 11.57 -0.75 4.37
CA SER A 88 12.35 -1.83 3.76
C SER A 88 11.60 -3.17 3.66
N SER A 89 10.44 -3.31 4.29
CA SER A 89 9.58 -4.50 4.18
C SER A 89 8.64 -4.49 2.96
N VAL A 90 8.59 -3.39 2.21
CA VAL A 90 7.67 -3.23 1.08
C VAL A 90 8.23 -3.87 -0.17
N ILE A 91 7.45 -4.76 -0.77
CA ILE A 91 7.71 -5.38 -2.09
C ILE A 91 6.53 -5.15 -3.04
N ALA A 92 6.75 -5.30 -4.34
CA ALA A 92 5.70 -5.14 -5.34
C ALA A 92 4.74 -6.34 -5.34
N SER A 93 3.56 -6.16 -5.97
CA SER A 93 2.67 -7.28 -6.25
C SER A 93 3.37 -8.29 -7.16
N GLY A 94 3.35 -9.57 -6.76
CA GLY A 94 4.00 -10.65 -7.49
C GLY A 94 5.48 -10.87 -7.16
N GLU A 95 6.09 -10.03 -6.32
CA GLU A 95 7.44 -10.29 -5.80
C GLU A 95 7.43 -11.34 -4.68
N THR A 96 8.57 -12.03 -4.52
CA THR A 96 8.73 -13.14 -3.58
C THR A 96 8.83 -12.64 -2.13
N ILE A 97 8.03 -13.24 -1.24
CA ILE A 97 8.20 -13.11 0.21
C ILE A 97 9.25 -14.14 0.66
N TYR A 98 10.37 -13.66 1.21
CA TYR A 98 11.40 -14.53 1.78
C TYR A 98 11.07 -14.84 3.25
N LEU A 99 10.79 -16.11 3.54
CA LEU A 99 10.52 -16.55 4.91
C LEU A 99 11.83 -16.61 5.71
N PRO A 100 11.91 -16.00 6.90
CA PRO A 100 13.09 -16.10 7.75
C PRO A 100 13.35 -17.56 8.13
N PRO A 101 14.57 -18.11 7.96
CA PRO A 101 14.84 -19.51 8.24
C PRO A 101 14.69 -19.88 9.73
N GLN A 102 14.71 -18.89 10.62
CA GLN A 102 14.49 -19.08 12.06
C GLN A 102 13.01 -19.23 12.42
N SER A 103 12.08 -18.73 11.59
CA SER A 103 10.65 -18.76 11.89
C SER A 103 10.01 -20.07 11.41
N GLN A 104 9.24 -20.71 12.30
CA GLN A 104 8.44 -21.90 12.01
C GLN A 104 7.00 -21.55 11.65
N ARG A 105 6.58 -20.31 11.88
CA ARG A 105 5.21 -19.86 11.66
C ARG A 105 5.17 -18.44 11.11
N VAL A 106 5.13 -18.35 9.78
CA VAL A 106 4.87 -17.09 9.07
C VAL A 106 3.46 -17.13 8.48
N GLU A 107 2.69 -16.09 8.77
CA GLU A 107 1.30 -15.96 8.34
C GLU A 107 1.11 -14.76 7.42
N HIS A 108 0.07 -14.85 6.59
CA HIS A 108 -0.41 -13.74 5.77
C HIS A 108 -1.57 -13.06 6.47
N GLU A 109 -1.68 -11.74 6.30
CA GLU A 109 -2.76 -10.92 6.83
C GLU A 109 -3.19 -9.94 5.75
N ALA A 110 -4.32 -10.19 5.10
CA ALA A 110 -4.79 -9.34 4.02
C ALA A 110 -5.43 -8.07 4.60
N GLU A 111 -4.88 -6.91 4.24
CA GLU A 111 -5.24 -5.64 4.85
C GLU A 111 -5.61 -4.57 3.81
N LEU A 112 -6.56 -3.71 4.19
CA LEU A 112 -6.80 -2.44 3.50
C LEU A 112 -5.73 -1.44 3.93
N ALA A 113 -4.86 -1.03 3.01
CA ALA A 113 -3.86 -0.02 3.27
C ALA A 113 -4.37 1.37 2.84
N VAL A 114 -4.31 2.32 3.76
CA VAL A 114 -4.63 3.72 3.52
C VAL A 114 -3.36 4.47 3.14
N VAL A 115 -3.36 5.11 1.97
CA VAL A 115 -2.23 5.93 1.51
C VAL A 115 -2.52 7.39 1.84
N ILE A 116 -1.68 8.00 2.68
CA ILE A 116 -1.80 9.41 3.06
C ILE A 116 -1.20 10.29 1.95
N GLY A 117 -2.00 11.22 1.42
CA GLY A 117 -1.63 12.12 0.35
C GLY A 117 -1.07 13.46 0.82
N LYS A 118 -1.51 13.93 2.00
CA LYS A 118 -1.14 15.25 2.52
C LYS A 118 -0.62 15.15 3.94
N ARG A 119 0.40 15.95 4.26
CA ARG A 119 0.89 16.07 5.65
C ARG A 119 -0.25 16.48 6.57
N ALA A 120 -0.36 15.80 7.70
CA ALA A 120 -1.45 15.97 8.64
C ALA A 120 -0.94 15.93 10.09
N ARG A 121 -1.65 16.61 10.98
CA ARG A 121 -1.46 16.55 12.44
C ARG A 121 -2.78 16.93 13.11
N TRP A 122 -3.18 16.20 14.14
CA TRP A 122 -4.38 16.47 14.93
C TRP A 122 -5.65 16.63 14.08
N LEU A 123 -5.86 15.68 13.17
CA LEU A 123 -7.08 15.60 12.37
C LEU A 123 -8.28 15.24 13.24
N THR A 124 -9.46 15.66 12.80
CA THR A 124 -10.74 15.17 13.31
C THR A 124 -11.27 14.08 12.38
N PRO A 125 -12.22 13.24 12.82
CA PRO A 125 -12.83 12.24 11.95
C PRO A 125 -13.43 12.86 10.66
N GLU A 126 -13.96 14.08 10.75
CA GLU A 126 -14.63 14.76 9.65
C GLU A 126 -13.66 15.21 8.54
N ASN A 127 -12.45 15.64 8.90
CA ASN A 127 -11.45 16.08 7.93
C ASN A 127 -10.41 15.01 7.55
N ALA A 128 -10.42 13.86 8.24
CA ALA A 128 -9.42 12.80 8.03
C ALA A 128 -9.30 12.36 6.57
N LEU A 129 -10.43 12.19 5.89
CA LEU A 129 -10.48 11.68 4.51
C LEU A 129 -9.91 12.68 3.49
N GLU A 130 -9.87 13.97 3.79
CA GLU A 130 -9.29 15.00 2.90
C GLU A 130 -7.76 14.88 2.74
N HIS A 131 -7.13 14.13 3.65
CA HIS A 131 -5.70 13.84 3.67
C HIS A 131 -5.35 12.48 3.06
N VAL A 132 -6.34 11.65 2.73
CA VAL A 132 -6.14 10.33 2.11
C VAL A 132 -5.98 10.52 0.59
N LEU A 133 -4.88 10.01 0.03
CA LEU A 133 -4.69 9.93 -1.42
C LEU A 133 -5.58 8.84 -2.02
N GLY A 134 -5.66 7.71 -1.34
CA GLY A 134 -6.44 6.57 -1.77
C GLY A 134 -6.14 5.33 -0.93
N TYR A 135 -6.54 4.19 -1.48
CA TYR A 135 -6.44 2.90 -0.82
C TYR A 135 -5.74 1.89 -1.72
N THR A 136 -5.04 0.94 -1.12
CA THR A 136 -4.42 -0.20 -1.79
C THR A 136 -4.56 -1.46 -0.93
N ILE A 137 -4.17 -2.60 -1.47
CA ILE A 137 -4.07 -3.85 -0.75
C ILE A 137 -2.67 -3.93 -0.11
N ALA A 138 -2.59 -4.44 1.11
CA ALA A 138 -1.34 -4.86 1.74
C ALA A 138 -1.47 -6.28 2.30
N ASN A 139 -0.33 -6.95 2.46
CA ASN A 139 -0.23 -8.20 3.18
C ASN A 139 0.71 -7.97 4.39
N ASP A 140 0.17 -7.93 5.60
CA ASP A 140 0.94 -7.77 6.83
C ASP A 140 1.57 -9.11 7.26
N VAL A 141 2.55 -9.55 6.46
CA VAL A 141 3.26 -10.81 6.69
C VAL A 141 3.94 -10.77 8.06
N THR A 142 3.63 -11.78 8.88
CA THR A 142 4.04 -11.82 10.29
C THR A 142 4.61 -13.19 10.66
N ALA A 143 5.84 -13.20 11.18
CA ALA A 143 6.38 -14.34 11.93
C ALA A 143 5.79 -14.30 13.35
N ARG A 144 5.13 -15.38 13.77
CA ARG A 144 4.30 -15.43 15.00
C ARG A 144 5.04 -16.00 16.21
N ASP A 145 6.10 -16.75 15.96
CA ASP A 145 6.89 -17.49 16.93
C ASP A 145 7.98 -16.66 17.61
#